data_AF-A0A8T5KGF3-F1
#
_entry.id   AF-A0A8T5KGF3-F1
#
_cell.length_a   1.000
_cell.length_b   1.000
_cell.length_c   1.000
_cell.angle_alpha   90.00
_cell.angle_beta   90.00
_cell.angle_gamma   90.00
#
_symmetry.space_group_name_H-M   'P 1'
#
loop_
_entity.id
_entity.type
_entity.pdbx_description
1 polymer ?
#
loop_
_entity_poly.entity_id
_entity_poly.type
_entity_poly.pdbx_seq_one_letter_code
_entity_poly.pdbx_strand_id
1 'polypeptide(L)'
;MNDEVIDVQTVEDFDRLTPKEKMIVYITHFRLDLYNRGLPCGPEAIQKKLREEDITAVPSTSTIARALRRQCLTNKRTGYYEGEYY
;
A
#
# COMPACT_ATOMS: atom_id res chain seq x y z
N MET A 1 -12.01 -6.16 -16.12
CA MET A 1 -12.32 -5.98 -14.69
C MET A 1 -11.89 -4.58 -14.37
N ASN A 2 -12.86 -3.70 -14.08
CA ASN A 2 -12.69 -2.26 -14.00
C ASN A 2 -11.45 -1.90 -13.17
N ASP A 3 -10.52 -1.17 -13.80
CA ASP A 3 -9.35 -0.56 -13.17
C ASP A 3 -9.77 0.69 -12.36
N GLU A 4 -10.90 0.61 -11.65
CA GLU A 4 -11.34 1.71 -10.79
C GLU A 4 -10.45 1.74 -9.54
N VAL A 5 -9.84 2.91 -9.34
CA VAL A 5 -9.10 3.24 -8.12
C VAL A 5 -10.07 3.10 -6.95
N ILE A 6 -9.63 2.45 -5.87
CA ILE A 6 -10.48 2.26 -4.69
C ILE A 6 -10.22 3.46 -3.82
N ASP A 7 -11.16 4.40 -3.86
CA ASP A 7 -11.13 5.58 -3.02
C ASP A 7 -12.10 5.40 -1.86
N VAL A 8 -11.59 5.57 -0.64
CA VAL A 8 -12.34 5.37 0.61
C VAL A 8 -12.35 6.68 1.36
N GLN A 9 -13.53 7.28 1.49
CA GLN A 9 -13.70 8.59 2.11
C GLN A 9 -14.23 8.49 3.56
N THR A 10 -14.93 7.40 3.89
CA THR A 10 -15.54 7.17 5.21
C THR A 10 -15.27 5.76 5.75
N VAL A 11 -15.52 5.56 7.05
CA VAL A 11 -15.40 4.24 7.69
C VAL A 11 -16.46 3.28 7.14
N GLU A 12 -17.66 3.79 6.87
CA GLU A 12 -18.76 3.03 6.29
C GLU A 12 -18.44 2.52 4.88
N ASP A 13 -17.71 3.31 4.07
CA ASP A 13 -17.23 2.88 2.77
C ASP A 13 -16.26 1.71 2.91
N PHE A 14 -15.32 1.81 3.85
CA PHE A 14 -14.37 0.74 4.13
C PHE A 14 -15.08 -0.55 4.56
N ASP A 15 -16.07 -0.46 5.43
CA ASP A 15 -16.77 -1.64 5.96
C ASP A 15 -17.50 -2.44 4.88
N ARG A 16 -17.99 -1.77 3.84
CA ARG A 16 -18.67 -2.36 2.68
C ARG A 16 -17.73 -3.09 1.72
N LEU A 17 -16.42 -2.90 1.85
CA LEU A 17 -15.43 -3.51 0.96
C LEU A 17 -15.30 -5.02 1.18
N THR A 18 -15.06 -5.74 0.09
CA THR A 18 -14.63 -7.14 0.16
C THR A 18 -13.24 -7.26 0.83
N PRO A 19 -12.87 -8.42 1.38
CA PRO A 19 -11.53 -8.61 1.97
C PRO A 19 -10.38 -8.26 1.01
N LYS A 20 -10.58 -8.51 -0.29
CA LYS A 20 -9.61 -8.17 -1.34
C LYS A 20 -9.47 -6.66 -1.52
N GLU A 21 -10.58 -5.92 -1.51
CA GLU A 21 -10.58 -4.46 -1.62
C GLU A 21 -9.99 -3.83 -0.36
N LYS A 22 -10.36 -4.32 0.84
CA LYS A 22 -9.74 -3.90 2.11
C LYS A 22 -8.22 -4.08 2.07
N MET A 23 -7.73 -5.19 1.53
CA MET A 23 -6.29 -5.41 1.35
C MET A 23 -5.65 -4.39 0.40
N ILE A 24 -6.32 -4.00 -0.68
CA ILE A 24 -5.82 -2.94 -1.58
C ILE A 24 -5.75 -1.60 -0.84
N VAL A 25 -6.75 -1.29 -0.02
CA VAL A 25 -6.75 -0.07 0.81
C VAL A 25 -5.60 -0.07 1.81
N TYR A 26 -5.34 -1.18 2.52
CA TYR A 26 -4.17 -1.29 3.40
C TYR A 26 -2.86 -1.09 2.64
N ILE A 27 -2.71 -1.71 1.47
CA ILE A 27 -1.51 -1.53 0.62
C ILE A 27 -1.33 -0.06 0.24
N THR A 28 -2.41 0.62 -0.19
CA THR A 28 -2.41 2.04 -0.54
C THR A 28 -2.04 2.90 0.67
N HIS A 29 -2.64 2.62 1.83
CA HIS A 29 -2.37 3.34 3.06
C HIS A 29 -0.89 3.26 3.45
N PHE A 30 -0.32 2.06 3.56
CA PHE A 30 1.10 1.91 3.91
C PHE A 30 2.03 2.47 2.83
N ARG A 31 1.66 2.36 1.56
CA ARG A 31 2.43 2.99 0.47
C ARG A 31 2.53 4.49 0.66
N LEU A 32 1.43 5.17 1.01
CA LEU A 32 1.38 6.61 1.20
C LEU A 32 2.06 7.03 2.52
N ASP A 33 1.80 6.33 3.63
CA ASP A 33 2.45 6.60 4.92
C ASP A 33 3.97 6.55 4.81
N LEU A 34 4.51 5.45 4.28
CA LEU A 34 5.95 5.26 4.12
C LEU A 34 6.57 6.36 3.23
N TYR A 35 5.89 6.74 2.16
CA TYR A 35 6.40 7.75 1.23
C TYR A 35 6.42 9.15 1.82
N ASN A 36 5.34 9.54 2.51
CA ASN A 36 5.23 10.82 3.19
C ASN A 36 6.29 10.96 4.30
N ARG A 37 6.73 9.82 4.85
CA ARG A 37 7.80 9.74 5.85
C ARG A 37 9.19 9.56 5.26
N GLY A 38 9.37 9.61 3.94
CA GLY A 38 10.71 9.42 3.34
C GLY A 38 11.30 8.02 3.51
N LEU A 39 10.46 7.00 3.74
CA LEU A 39 10.89 5.62 3.94
C LEU A 39 10.75 4.79 2.65
N PRO A 40 11.49 3.66 2.55
CA PRO A 40 11.26 2.69 1.48
C PRO A 40 9.79 2.28 1.43
N CYS A 41 9.17 2.42 0.27
CA CYS A 41 7.71 2.24 0.11
C CYS A 41 7.36 1.23 -1.00
N GLY A 42 8.32 0.37 -1.36
CA GLY A 42 8.14 -0.70 -2.34
C GLY A 42 7.34 -1.89 -1.80
N PRO A 43 7.03 -2.89 -2.65
CA PRO A 43 6.24 -4.05 -2.24
C PRO A 43 6.77 -4.81 -1.02
N GLU A 44 8.09 -4.92 -0.86
CA GLU A 44 8.71 -5.58 0.30
C GLU A 44 8.52 -4.79 1.59
N ALA A 45 8.70 -3.46 1.54
CA ALA A 45 8.50 -2.59 2.69
C ALA A 45 7.03 -2.58 3.15
N ILE A 46 6.10 -2.54 2.18
CA ILE A 46 4.67 -2.66 2.47
C ILE A 46 4.35 -4.05 3.04
N GLN A 47 4.92 -5.12 2.49
CA GLN A 47 4.70 -6.47 3.03
C GLN A 47 5.20 -6.58 4.47
N LYS A 48 6.34 -5.97 4.79
CA LYS A 48 6.86 -5.88 6.15
C LYS A 48 5.89 -5.13 7.06
N LYS A 49 5.39 -3.96 6.63
CA LYS A 49 4.42 -3.17 7.40
C LYS A 49 3.11 -3.92 7.67
N LEU A 50 2.57 -4.63 6.67
CA LEU A 50 1.38 -5.47 6.85
C LEU A 50 1.57 -6.53 7.95
N ARG A 51 2.77 -7.10 8.07
CA ARG A 51 3.09 -8.06 9.14
C ARG A 51 3.25 -7.39 10.50
N GLU A 52 3.86 -6.20 10.55
CA GLU A 52 4.06 -5.44 11.79
C GLU A 52 2.74 -4.99 12.41
N GLU A 53 1.72 -4.75 11.58
CA GLU A 53 0.38 -4.34 12.01
C GLU A 53 -0.59 -5.54 12.17
N ASP A 54 -0.05 -6.76 12.26
CA ASP A 54 -0.80 -8.01 12.46
C ASP A 54 -1.96 -8.25 11.47
N ILE A 55 -1.86 -7.71 10.24
CA ILE A 55 -2.88 -7.92 9.21
C ILE A 55 -2.81 -9.35 8.68
N THR A 56 -3.93 -10.06 8.78
CA THR A 56 -4.04 -11.45 8.35
C THR A 56 -3.99 -11.60 6.82
N ALA A 57 -3.57 -12.77 6.34
CA ALA A 57 -3.48 -13.10 4.90
C ALA A 57 -2.58 -12.14 4.09
N VAL A 58 -1.37 -11.88 4.59
CA VAL A 58 -0.39 -11.00 3.93
C VAL A 58 -0.11 -11.46 2.49
N PRO A 59 -0.40 -10.63 1.47
CA PRO A 59 -0.21 -10.97 0.07
C PRO A 59 1.27 -11.07 -0.31
N SER A 60 1.53 -11.78 -1.42
CA SER A 60 2.87 -11.78 -2.03
C SER A 60 3.26 -10.37 -2.51
N THR A 61 4.57 -10.11 -2.59
CA THR A 61 5.12 -8.88 -3.17
C THR A 61 4.62 -8.61 -4.59
N SER A 62 4.40 -9.66 -5.39
CA SER A 62 3.81 -9.55 -6.72
C SER A 62 2.34 -9.10 -6.71
N THR A 63 1.54 -9.56 -5.75
CA THR A 63 0.16 -9.08 -5.55
C THR A 63 0.14 -7.64 -5.09
N ILE A 64 1.03 -7.26 -4.18
CA ILE A 64 1.20 -5.88 -3.73
C ILE A 64 1.56 -4.96 -4.92
N ALA A 65 2.54 -5.35 -5.74
CA ALA A 65 2.91 -4.60 -6.93
C ALA A 65 1.75 -4.40 -7.92
N ARG A 66 0.91 -5.43 -8.11
CA ARG A 66 -0.31 -5.33 -8.93
C ARG A 66 -1.34 -4.38 -8.32
N ALA A 67 -1.54 -4.42 -7.01
CA ALA A 67 -2.45 -3.50 -6.32
C ALA A 67 -1.97 -2.05 -6.48
N LEU A 68 -0.69 -1.77 -6.25
CA LEU A 68 -0.09 -0.45 -6.47
C LEU A 68 -0.30 0.04 -7.92
N ARG A 69 -0.13 -0.84 -8.91
CA ARG A 69 -0.36 -0.50 -10.31
C ARG A 69 -1.81 -0.10 -10.58
N ARG A 70 -2.78 -0.83 -10.01
CA ARG A 70 -4.22 -0.50 -10.13
C ARG A 70 -4.57 0.82 -9.47
N GLN A 71 -3.86 1.19 -8.41
CA GLN A 71 -4.07 2.44 -7.68
C GLN A 71 -3.19 3.58 -8.21
N CYS A 72 -2.51 3.41 -9.36
CA CYS A 72 -1.60 4.39 -9.95
C CYS A 72 -0.42 4.81 -9.03
N LEU A 73 -0.01 3.94 -8.11
CA LEU A 73 1.06 4.17 -7.12
C LEU A 73 2.38 3.46 -7.49
N THR A 74 2.77 3.50 -8.76
CA THR A 74 3.94 2.79 -9.29
C THR A 74 5.26 3.56 -9.17
N ASN A 75 5.21 4.86 -8.90
CA ASN A 75 6.42 5.66 -8.66
C ASN A 75 7.13 5.09 -7.43
N LYS A 76 8.39 4.71 -7.53
CA LYS A 76 9.10 4.03 -6.44
C LYS A 76 10.03 5.00 -5.70
N ARG A 77 9.97 4.99 -4.37
CA ARG A 77 11.13 5.27 -3.51
C ARG A 77 11.78 3.92 -3.20
N THR A 78 12.79 3.54 -3.99
CA THR A 78 13.52 2.26 -3.82
C THR A 78 14.66 2.33 -2.80
N GLY A 79 14.96 3.52 -2.25
CA GLY A 79 16.03 3.74 -1.29
C GLY A 79 15.98 5.17 -0.73
N TYR A 80 16.91 5.48 0.16
CA TYR A 80 17.15 6.85 0.64
C TYR A 80 17.89 7.64 -0.46
N TYR A 81 17.49 8.89 -0.69
CA TYR A 81 18.23 9.78 -1.58
C TYR A 81 19.38 10.46 -0.83
N GLU A 82 20.48 10.76 -1.53
CA GLU A 82 21.56 11.58 -0.96
C GLU A 82 20.98 12.91 -0.46
N GLY A 83 21.22 13.22 0.81
CA GLY A 83 20.69 14.42 1.48
C GLY A 83 19.52 14.16 2.44
N GLU A 84 18.96 12.95 2.46
CA GLU A 84 18.00 12.52 3.49
C GLU A 84 18.76 12.09 4.77
N TYR A 85 19.32 13.06 5.48
CA TYR A 85 19.88 12.85 6.82
C TYR A 85 18.77 13.09 7.86
N TYR A 86 18.51 12.08 8.71
CA TYR A 86 17.67 12.19 9.90
C TYR A 86 18.50 12.56 11.12
#